data_AF-A0A8E6BB17-F1
#
_entry.id   AF-A0A8E6BB17-F1
#
_cell.length_a   1.000
_cell.length_b   1.000
_cell.length_c   1.000
_cell.angle_alpha   90.00
_cell.angle_beta   90.00
_cell.angle_gamma   90.00
#
_symmetry.space_group_name_H-M   'P 1'
#
loop_
_entity.id
_entity.type
_entity.pdbx_description
1 polymer ?
#
loop_
_entity_poly.entity_id
_entity_poly.type
_entity_poly.pdbx_seq_one_letter_code
_entity_poly.pdbx_strand_id
1 'polypeptide(L)'
;MMRLLTLLLGIVSITSGCGKDSANTPRVPDSYPVRQDYLVVAPPKATATKAYEPGYPPLKSLDLPDSQKDTDQKAFAAELESKNIVKCSSIGLEEKKAFEKGLTALFGTPASPKIEPLTTDVDNAAGDLKLSPNMLAAGGELFRKNCLQCHGLTGNGNGPVGAYLFPMPRDYRQGLFKFLTTEPNPEGTKPSRHDLFNTIWRGLPGSGMTSFSGLRPEEVESLISHVIYLAIRGEVEYQTMKMTIKFGLEAEDIESELKKQTQKIVKIWHDSQKRRIVPAPNPYVTEEQQLAAAAAGAKLFLDGQQGACTTCHVNYGRNALYQYDAWGTMVRPRNLTVATYRVSTAPEAIYARVYGGIQGSGMPSHAHLMPKPGDKDNKIWQLVYFVNAISNPDLRQRLMDEFQVNLD
;
A
#
# COMPACT_ATOMS: atom_id res chain seq x y z
N MET A 1 -19.51 -67.87 -38.11
CA MET A 1 -18.85 -67.02 -39.12
C MET A 1 -19.24 -65.57 -38.86
N MET A 2 -18.23 -64.70 -38.71
CA MET A 2 -18.30 -63.30 -38.27
C MET A 2 -19.43 -62.46 -38.87
N ARG A 3 -20.17 -61.73 -38.02
CA ARG A 3 -20.87 -60.49 -38.42
C ARG A 3 -20.03 -59.30 -37.94
N LEU A 4 -19.48 -58.56 -38.90
CA LEU A 4 -18.74 -57.33 -38.71
C LEU A 4 -19.72 -56.24 -38.20
N LEU A 5 -19.44 -55.63 -37.05
CA LEU A 5 -20.19 -54.49 -36.53
C LEU A 5 -19.54 -53.22 -37.09
N THR A 6 -20.18 -52.57 -38.06
CA THR A 6 -19.72 -51.30 -38.63
C THR A 6 -20.12 -50.15 -37.70
N LEU A 7 -19.15 -49.54 -37.03
CA LEU A 7 -19.34 -48.36 -36.18
C LEU A 7 -19.50 -47.12 -37.08
N LEU A 8 -20.72 -46.58 -37.17
CA LEU A 8 -20.98 -45.26 -37.77
C LEU A 8 -20.47 -44.17 -36.83
N LEU A 9 -19.30 -43.58 -37.12
CA LEU A 9 -18.91 -42.30 -36.54
C LEU A 9 -19.77 -41.19 -37.17
N GLY A 10 -20.73 -40.69 -36.41
CA GLY A 10 -21.40 -39.43 -36.72
C GLY A 10 -20.41 -38.27 -36.62
N ILE A 11 -20.07 -37.67 -37.75
CA ILE A 11 -19.33 -36.41 -37.81
C ILE A 11 -20.31 -35.31 -37.39
N VAL A 12 -20.29 -34.95 -36.11
CA VAL A 12 -20.91 -33.71 -35.63
C VAL A 12 -20.05 -32.57 -36.15
N SER A 13 -20.52 -31.92 -37.21
CA SER A 13 -19.93 -30.68 -37.71
C SER A 13 -20.20 -29.59 -36.69
N ILE A 14 -19.22 -29.35 -35.80
CA ILE A 14 -19.23 -28.20 -34.90
C ILE A 14 -18.95 -26.98 -35.78
N THR A 15 -20.01 -26.34 -36.27
CA THR A 15 -19.90 -25.01 -36.86
C THR A 15 -19.42 -24.07 -35.76
N SER A 16 -18.18 -23.60 -35.89
CA SER A 16 -17.58 -22.55 -35.09
C SER A 16 -18.38 -21.26 -35.25
N GLY A 17 -19.40 -21.09 -34.40
CA GLY A 17 -20.09 -19.83 -34.24
C GLY A 17 -19.11 -18.80 -33.66
N CYS A 18 -18.68 -17.86 -34.48
CA CYS A 18 -18.08 -16.60 -34.03
C CYS A 18 -19.16 -15.74 -33.33
N GLY A 19 -19.47 -16.08 -32.08
CA GLY A 19 -20.14 -15.20 -31.13
C GLY A 19 -19.09 -14.55 -30.24
N LYS A 20 -19.09 -13.22 -30.11
CA LYS A 20 -18.17 -12.43 -29.28
C LYS A 20 -18.46 -12.54 -27.77
N ASP A 21 -18.93 -13.69 -27.30
CA ASP A 21 -19.19 -13.92 -25.88
C ASP A 21 -18.22 -14.98 -25.39
N SER A 22 -17.07 -14.54 -24.87
CA SER A 22 -16.12 -15.44 -24.24
C SER A 22 -16.76 -16.01 -22.98
N ALA A 23 -17.24 -17.25 -23.07
CA ALA A 23 -17.82 -18.07 -21.99
C ALA A 23 -16.85 -18.37 -20.81
N ASN A 24 -15.78 -17.59 -20.63
CA ASN A 24 -14.74 -17.78 -19.63
C ASN A 24 -14.34 -16.49 -18.90
N THR A 25 -15.08 -15.37 -19.05
CA THR A 25 -14.88 -14.21 -18.18
C THR A 25 -15.56 -14.47 -16.83
N PRO A 26 -14.83 -14.46 -15.70
CA PRO A 26 -15.43 -14.54 -14.38
C PRO A 26 -16.53 -13.49 -14.26
N ARG A 27 -17.71 -13.87 -13.76
CA ARG A 27 -18.82 -12.94 -13.55
C ARG A 27 -18.33 -11.77 -12.70
N VAL A 28 -18.35 -10.58 -13.28
CA VAL A 28 -18.05 -9.34 -12.57
C VAL A 28 -19.25 -9.02 -11.69
N PRO A 29 -19.08 -8.79 -10.37
CA PRO A 29 -20.19 -8.44 -9.51
C PRO A 29 -20.88 -7.15 -9.98
N ASP A 30 -22.20 -7.10 -9.79
CA ASP A 30 -23.04 -5.98 -10.25
C ASP A 30 -22.75 -4.70 -9.44
N SER A 31 -22.24 -4.83 -8.20
CA SER A 31 -21.84 -3.72 -7.35
C SER A 31 -20.57 -4.04 -6.55
N TYR A 32 -19.93 -2.98 -6.04
CA TYR A 32 -18.90 -3.12 -5.01
C TYR A 32 -19.59 -3.28 -3.65
N PRO A 33 -19.23 -4.28 -2.83
CA PRO A 33 -19.84 -4.45 -1.52
C PRO A 33 -19.47 -3.27 -0.61
N VAL A 34 -20.46 -2.77 0.13
CA VAL A 34 -20.23 -1.81 1.22
C VAL A 34 -19.40 -2.50 2.31
N ARG A 35 -18.41 -1.79 2.83
CA ARG A 35 -17.49 -2.29 3.84
C ARG A 35 -18.23 -2.80 5.08
N GLN A 36 -17.94 -4.05 5.45
CA GLN A 36 -18.42 -4.69 6.69
C GLN A 36 -17.27 -5.09 7.63
N ASP A 37 -16.02 -4.96 7.18
CA ASP A 37 -14.83 -5.35 7.94
C ASP A 37 -14.48 -4.35 9.05
N TYR A 38 -13.38 -4.62 9.74
CA TYR A 38 -12.88 -3.74 10.79
C TYR A 38 -12.23 -2.49 10.19
N LEU A 39 -12.56 -1.35 10.79
CA LEU A 39 -12.02 -0.04 10.46
C LEU A 39 -11.00 0.35 11.52
N VAL A 40 -9.74 0.45 11.12
CA VAL A 40 -8.66 0.94 11.99
C VAL A 40 -8.69 2.47 11.96
N VAL A 41 -9.16 3.10 13.03
CA VAL A 41 -9.33 4.56 13.11
C VAL A 41 -8.11 5.27 13.70
N ALA A 42 -7.27 4.52 14.43
CA ALA A 42 -5.96 4.92 14.94
C ALA A 42 -5.01 3.71 14.93
N PRO A 43 -3.69 3.90 14.75
CA PRO A 43 -2.72 2.80 14.82
C PRO A 43 -2.84 2.03 16.15
N PRO A 44 -2.95 0.69 16.11
CA PRO A 44 -2.99 -0.12 17.32
C PRO A 44 -1.75 0.09 18.19
N LYS A 45 -1.93 0.09 19.51
CA LYS A 45 -0.88 0.29 20.52
C LYS A 45 -0.35 -1.03 21.08
N ALA A 46 -1.10 -2.12 20.92
CA ALA A 46 -0.67 -3.46 21.29
C ALA A 46 0.69 -3.78 20.65
N THR A 47 1.54 -4.50 21.39
CA THR A 47 2.81 -5.02 20.88
C THR A 47 2.65 -6.49 20.53
N ALA A 48 3.26 -6.92 19.43
CA ALA A 48 3.30 -8.32 19.04
C ALA A 48 4.66 -8.90 19.41
N THR A 49 4.64 -10.10 20.00
CA THR A 49 5.86 -10.83 20.39
C THR A 49 6.35 -11.75 19.27
N LYS A 50 5.46 -12.13 18.33
CA LYS A 50 5.76 -13.02 17.21
C LYS A 50 5.00 -12.62 15.94
N ALA A 51 5.39 -13.22 14.82
CA ALA A 51 4.61 -13.13 13.59
C ALA A 51 3.24 -13.81 13.78
N TYR A 52 2.21 -13.28 13.13
CA TYR A 52 0.89 -13.91 13.10
C TYR A 52 0.89 -15.17 12.23
N GLU A 53 -0.05 -16.08 12.50
CA GLU A 53 -0.24 -17.31 11.74
C GLU A 53 -0.86 -17.02 10.36
N PRO A 54 -0.29 -17.56 9.25
CA PRO A 54 -0.89 -17.43 7.93
C PRO A 54 -2.37 -17.83 7.91
N GLY A 55 -3.22 -16.98 7.33
CA GLY A 55 -4.67 -17.18 7.30
C GLY A 55 -5.42 -16.48 8.42
N TYR A 56 -4.74 -16.09 9.51
CA TYR A 56 -5.29 -15.32 10.65
C TYR A 56 -4.50 -14.03 10.89
N PRO A 57 -4.49 -13.08 9.92
CA PRO A 57 -3.92 -11.76 10.15
C PRO A 57 -4.65 -11.05 11.30
N PRO A 58 -4.05 -10.02 11.92
CA PRO A 58 -4.52 -9.45 13.18
C PRO A 58 -6.00 -9.06 13.18
N LEU A 59 -6.47 -8.33 12.16
CA LEU A 59 -7.89 -7.96 12.05
C LEU A 59 -8.83 -9.16 11.92
N LYS A 60 -8.42 -10.24 11.25
CA LYS A 60 -9.24 -11.45 11.12
C LYS A 60 -9.24 -12.28 12.41
N SER A 61 -8.17 -12.19 13.21
CA SER A 61 -8.11 -12.86 14.51
C SER A 61 -9.13 -12.32 15.52
N LEU A 62 -9.67 -11.11 15.30
CA LEU A 62 -10.72 -10.52 16.13
C LEU A 62 -12.03 -11.33 16.11
N ASP A 63 -12.31 -12.05 15.01
CA ASP A 63 -13.50 -12.89 14.87
C ASP A 63 -13.34 -14.29 15.52
N LEU A 64 -12.15 -14.65 16.00
CA LEU A 64 -11.92 -15.93 16.69
C LEU A 64 -12.62 -15.96 18.06
N PRO A 65 -13.12 -17.11 18.53
CA PRO A 65 -13.52 -17.27 19.93
C PRO A 65 -12.36 -16.98 20.89
N ASP A 66 -12.62 -16.40 22.06
CA ASP A 66 -11.57 -16.05 23.02
C ASP A 66 -10.77 -17.26 23.54
N SER A 67 -11.37 -18.44 23.52
CA SER A 67 -10.71 -19.71 23.84
C SER A 67 -9.66 -20.12 22.80
N GLN A 68 -9.75 -19.60 21.57
CA GLN A 68 -8.82 -19.89 20.48
C GLN A 68 -7.78 -18.78 20.28
N LYS A 69 -7.96 -17.61 20.92
CA LYS A 69 -7.01 -16.50 20.82
C LYS A 69 -5.76 -16.76 21.67
N ASP A 70 -4.59 -16.59 21.07
CA ASP A 70 -3.33 -16.55 21.80
C ASP A 70 -3.14 -15.20 22.55
N THR A 71 -2.01 -15.06 23.26
CA THR A 71 -1.72 -13.86 24.05
C THR A 71 -1.65 -12.58 23.22
N ASP A 72 -1.01 -12.63 22.04
CA ASP A 72 -0.86 -11.46 21.17
C ASP A 72 -2.22 -11.07 20.55
N GLN A 73 -3.03 -12.05 20.17
CA GLN A 73 -4.37 -11.85 19.64
C GLN A 73 -5.33 -11.29 20.70
N LYS A 74 -5.23 -11.73 21.96
CA LYS A 74 -5.99 -11.15 23.08
C LYS A 74 -5.59 -9.70 23.34
N ALA A 75 -4.28 -9.40 23.34
CA ALA A 75 -3.80 -8.04 23.48
C ALA A 75 -4.28 -7.13 22.33
N PHE A 76 -4.30 -7.65 21.10
CA PHE A 76 -4.83 -6.93 19.95
C PHE A 76 -6.36 -6.73 20.03
N ALA A 77 -7.11 -7.69 20.58
CA ALA A 77 -8.55 -7.58 20.75
C ALA A 77 -8.97 -6.44 21.70
N ALA A 78 -8.12 -6.07 22.67
CA ALA A 78 -8.34 -4.91 23.55
C ALA A 78 -8.42 -3.57 22.77
N GLU A 79 -7.98 -3.53 21.52
CA GLU A 79 -8.08 -2.34 20.66
C GLU A 79 -9.51 -2.00 20.24
N LEU A 80 -10.44 -2.97 20.37
CA LEU A 80 -11.88 -2.74 20.21
C LEU A 80 -12.43 -1.90 21.38
N GLU A 81 -11.96 -2.15 22.60
CA GLU A 81 -12.37 -1.41 23.80
C GLU A 81 -11.83 0.02 23.79
N SER A 82 -10.58 0.18 23.35
CA SER A 82 -9.93 1.49 23.19
C SER A 82 -10.48 2.31 22.01
N LYS A 83 -11.37 1.71 21.19
CA LYS A 83 -11.94 2.26 19.97
C LYS A 83 -10.89 2.68 18.93
N ASN A 84 -9.69 2.13 18.98
CA ASN A 84 -8.70 2.27 17.90
C ASN A 84 -9.11 1.46 16.66
N ILE A 85 -9.88 0.39 16.88
CA ILE A 85 -10.51 -0.42 15.84
C ILE A 85 -12.01 -0.45 16.10
N VAL A 86 -12.81 -0.26 15.05
CA VAL A 86 -14.28 -0.32 15.13
C VAL A 86 -14.83 -1.27 14.06
N LYS A 87 -15.98 -1.89 14.31
CA LYS A 87 -16.59 -2.82 13.36
C LYS A 87 -17.59 -2.08 12.48
N CYS A 88 -17.38 -2.00 11.16
CA CYS A 88 -18.33 -1.33 10.25
C CYS A 88 -19.71 -1.99 10.24
N SER A 89 -19.81 -3.26 10.66
CA SER A 89 -21.11 -3.93 10.80
C SER A 89 -22.04 -3.25 11.82
N SER A 90 -21.53 -2.41 12.73
CA SER A 90 -22.33 -1.65 13.69
C SER A 90 -23.11 -0.49 13.07
N ILE A 91 -22.80 -0.09 11.83
CA ILE A 91 -23.58 0.90 11.09
C ILE A 91 -24.97 0.30 10.77
N GLY A 92 -26.03 1.10 10.91
CA GLY A 92 -27.40 0.66 10.68
C GLY A 92 -27.70 0.35 9.21
N LEU A 93 -28.87 -0.25 8.97
CA LEU A 93 -29.24 -0.73 7.63
C LEU A 93 -29.50 0.42 6.65
N GLU A 94 -30.17 1.48 7.10
CA GLU A 94 -30.49 2.62 6.23
C GLU A 94 -29.23 3.41 5.87
N GLU A 95 -28.29 3.57 6.80
CA GLU A 95 -26.99 4.18 6.52
C GLU A 95 -26.19 3.33 5.53
N LYS A 96 -26.20 2.00 5.66
CA LYS A 96 -25.54 1.09 4.71
C LYS A 96 -26.14 1.21 3.31
N LYS A 97 -27.45 1.34 3.18
CA LYS A 97 -28.12 1.61 1.88
C LYS A 97 -27.71 2.97 1.32
N ALA A 98 -27.61 4.00 2.16
CA ALA A 98 -27.12 5.32 1.73
C ALA A 98 -25.67 5.26 1.23
N PHE A 99 -24.79 4.50 1.90
CA PHE A 99 -23.43 4.21 1.42
C PHE A 99 -23.46 3.50 0.06
N GLU A 100 -24.23 2.43 -0.10
CA GLU A 100 -24.30 1.67 -1.35
C GLU A 100 -24.75 2.55 -2.51
N LYS A 101 -25.85 3.29 -2.31
CA LYS A 101 -26.42 4.21 -3.30
C LYS A 101 -25.43 5.33 -3.64
N GLY A 102 -24.89 6.02 -2.63
CA GLY A 102 -23.99 7.16 -2.81
C GLY A 102 -22.67 6.75 -3.46
N LEU A 103 -22.04 5.66 -3.02
CA LEU A 103 -20.79 5.15 -3.61
C LEU A 103 -21.02 4.68 -5.05
N THR A 104 -22.14 4.02 -5.35
CA THR A 104 -22.46 3.61 -6.73
C THR A 104 -22.72 4.82 -7.62
N ALA A 105 -23.42 5.84 -7.13
CA ALA A 105 -23.66 7.07 -7.87
C ALA A 105 -22.34 7.79 -8.21
N LEU A 106 -21.42 7.87 -7.25
CA LEU A 106 -20.14 8.57 -7.39
C LEU A 106 -19.09 7.78 -8.18
N PHE A 107 -19.04 6.45 -7.99
CA PHE A 107 -17.92 5.63 -8.44
C PHE A 107 -18.30 4.53 -9.45
N GLY A 108 -19.59 4.35 -9.72
CA GLY A 108 -20.08 3.32 -10.62
C GLY A 108 -19.93 1.89 -10.05
N THR A 109 -19.85 0.93 -10.96
CA THR A 109 -19.81 -0.51 -10.65
C THR A 109 -18.45 -1.11 -11.07
N PRO A 110 -18.12 -2.35 -10.65
CA PRO A 110 -16.89 -3.00 -11.11
C PRO A 110 -16.80 -3.19 -12.64
N ALA A 111 -17.94 -3.24 -13.33
CA ALA A 111 -18.04 -3.34 -14.79
C ALA A 111 -18.03 -1.97 -15.49
N SER A 112 -18.47 -0.92 -14.82
CA SER A 112 -18.52 0.45 -15.35
C SER A 112 -18.05 1.45 -14.30
N PRO A 113 -16.75 1.44 -13.96
CA PRO A 113 -16.19 2.36 -12.97
C PRO A 113 -16.12 3.78 -13.52
N LYS A 114 -16.38 4.76 -12.67
CA LYS A 114 -16.28 6.19 -12.98
C LYS A 114 -15.85 7.00 -11.76
N ILE A 115 -15.58 8.28 -11.94
CA ILE A 115 -15.56 9.26 -10.87
C ILE A 115 -16.52 10.37 -11.30
N GLU A 116 -17.56 10.60 -10.52
CA GLU A 116 -18.55 11.63 -10.85
C GLU A 116 -17.89 13.03 -10.84
N PRO A 117 -18.05 13.82 -11.92
CA PRO A 117 -17.46 15.14 -12.05
C PRO A 117 -18.26 16.18 -11.25
N LEU A 118 -18.21 16.06 -9.92
CA LEU A 118 -18.98 16.88 -8.96
C LEU A 118 -18.79 18.39 -9.16
N THR A 119 -17.61 18.80 -9.63
CA THR A 119 -17.25 20.17 -9.99
C THR A 119 -16.26 20.15 -11.16
N THR A 120 -16.07 21.27 -11.84
CA THR A 120 -15.05 21.42 -12.89
C THR A 120 -13.64 21.09 -12.40
N ASP A 121 -13.31 21.45 -11.15
CA ASP A 121 -12.01 21.14 -10.55
C ASP A 121 -11.81 19.64 -10.34
N VAL A 122 -12.86 18.93 -9.90
CA VAL A 122 -12.81 17.46 -9.77
C VAL A 122 -12.63 16.80 -11.14
N ASP A 123 -13.34 17.29 -12.16
CA ASP A 123 -13.25 16.75 -13.53
C ASP A 123 -11.85 16.95 -14.11
N ASN A 124 -11.31 18.17 -14.03
CA ASN A 124 -9.94 18.47 -14.46
C ASN A 124 -8.90 17.62 -13.71
N ALA A 125 -9.03 17.50 -12.39
CA ALA A 125 -8.15 16.68 -11.57
C ALA A 125 -8.22 15.19 -11.96
N ALA A 126 -9.42 14.66 -12.21
CA ALA A 126 -9.61 13.28 -12.66
C ALA A 126 -9.01 13.05 -14.06
N GLY A 127 -9.13 14.04 -14.95
CA GLY A 127 -8.49 14.05 -16.27
C GLY A 127 -6.97 13.97 -16.17
N ASP A 128 -6.35 14.86 -15.38
CA ASP A 128 -4.90 14.89 -15.14
C ASP A 128 -4.38 13.60 -14.48
N LEU A 129 -5.19 13.00 -13.61
CA LEU A 129 -4.89 11.70 -12.99
C LEU A 129 -5.11 10.51 -13.93
N LYS A 130 -5.60 10.74 -15.16
CA LYS A 130 -5.94 9.73 -16.17
C LYS A 130 -7.02 8.74 -15.71
N LEU A 131 -8.09 9.25 -15.09
CA LEU A 131 -9.17 8.45 -14.49
C LEU A 131 -10.42 8.39 -15.37
N SER A 132 -10.26 8.42 -16.70
CA SER A 132 -11.39 8.31 -17.62
C SER A 132 -12.07 6.93 -17.50
N PRO A 133 -13.40 6.83 -17.69
CA PRO A 133 -14.12 5.56 -17.55
C PRO A 133 -13.53 4.40 -18.36
N ASN A 134 -13.05 4.67 -19.58
CA ASN A 134 -12.41 3.66 -20.43
C ASN A 134 -11.10 3.13 -19.82
N MET A 135 -10.25 4.02 -19.27
CA MET A 135 -9.02 3.60 -18.59
C MET A 135 -9.31 2.82 -17.31
N LEU A 136 -10.32 3.26 -16.54
CA LEU A 136 -10.73 2.57 -15.32
C LEU A 136 -11.31 1.18 -15.61
N ALA A 137 -12.09 1.03 -16.68
CA ALA A 137 -12.66 -0.25 -17.10
C ALA A 137 -11.59 -1.22 -17.59
N ALA A 138 -10.68 -0.77 -18.46
CA ALA A 138 -9.55 -1.57 -18.96
C ALA A 138 -8.62 -2.00 -17.80
N GLY A 139 -8.29 -1.06 -16.91
CA GLY A 139 -7.52 -1.35 -15.70
C GLY A 139 -8.24 -2.31 -14.75
N GLY A 140 -9.57 -2.20 -14.62
CA GLY A 140 -10.38 -3.09 -13.80
C GLY A 140 -10.38 -4.53 -14.31
N GLU A 141 -10.42 -4.72 -15.63
CA GLU A 141 -10.29 -6.05 -16.23
C GLU A 141 -8.92 -6.69 -15.93
N LEU A 142 -7.84 -5.92 -16.13
CA LEU A 142 -6.48 -6.36 -15.79
C LEU A 142 -6.34 -6.64 -14.31
N PHE A 143 -6.93 -5.81 -13.43
CA PHE A 143 -6.86 -5.96 -11.98
C PHE A 143 -7.57 -7.25 -11.53
N ARG A 144 -8.74 -7.56 -12.10
CA ARG A 144 -9.46 -8.80 -11.79
C ARG A 144 -8.68 -10.05 -12.22
N LYS A 145 -7.97 -9.98 -13.35
CA LYS A 145 -7.14 -11.08 -13.86
C LYS A 145 -5.87 -11.28 -13.03
N ASN A 146 -5.22 -10.20 -12.61
CA ASN A 146 -3.84 -10.24 -12.11
C ASN A 146 -3.67 -9.91 -10.61
N CYS A 147 -4.57 -9.11 -10.03
CA CYS A 147 -4.36 -8.49 -8.72
C CYS A 147 -5.40 -8.90 -7.68
N LEU A 148 -6.63 -9.22 -8.10
CA LEU A 148 -7.76 -9.50 -7.21
C LEU A 148 -7.50 -10.64 -6.24
N GLN A 149 -6.76 -11.66 -6.64
CA GLN A 149 -6.46 -12.82 -5.78
C GLN A 149 -5.77 -12.41 -4.47
N CYS A 150 -4.91 -11.39 -4.54
CA CYS A 150 -4.20 -10.85 -3.38
C CYS A 150 -4.92 -9.62 -2.81
N HIS A 151 -5.25 -8.65 -3.65
CA HIS A 151 -5.72 -7.33 -3.21
C HIS A 151 -7.24 -7.23 -2.98
N GLY A 152 -8.02 -8.24 -3.40
CA GLY A 152 -9.47 -8.25 -3.29
C GLY A 152 -10.17 -7.27 -4.24
N LEU A 153 -11.47 -7.48 -4.47
CA LEU A 153 -12.24 -6.71 -5.45
C LEU A 153 -12.24 -5.19 -5.17
N THR A 154 -12.36 -4.80 -3.91
CA THR A 154 -12.38 -3.40 -3.45
C THR A 154 -10.99 -2.84 -3.16
N GLY A 155 -9.92 -3.62 -3.40
CA GLY A 155 -8.57 -3.23 -3.04
C GLY A 155 -8.28 -3.29 -1.53
N ASN A 156 -9.00 -4.14 -0.79
CA ASN A 156 -8.89 -4.28 0.66
C ASN A 156 -7.67 -5.06 1.16
N GLY A 157 -6.83 -5.58 0.27
CA GLY A 157 -5.69 -6.41 0.65
C GLY A 157 -6.06 -7.81 1.17
N ASN A 158 -7.34 -8.18 1.08
CA ASN A 158 -7.89 -9.43 1.61
C ASN A 158 -8.57 -10.23 0.48
N GLY A 159 -7.87 -10.40 -0.64
CA GLY A 159 -8.29 -11.37 -1.65
C GLY A 159 -8.18 -12.81 -1.14
N PRO A 160 -8.68 -13.81 -1.89
CA PRO A 160 -8.68 -15.22 -1.49
C PRO A 160 -7.36 -15.75 -0.93
N VAL A 161 -6.21 -15.28 -1.45
CA VAL A 161 -4.89 -15.68 -0.94
C VAL A 161 -4.24 -14.63 -0.03
N GLY A 162 -4.80 -13.43 0.07
CA GLY A 162 -4.20 -12.29 0.76
C GLY A 162 -3.89 -12.55 2.24
N ALA A 163 -4.81 -13.22 2.95
CA ALA A 163 -4.64 -13.55 4.37
C ALA A 163 -3.48 -14.52 4.67
N TYR A 164 -2.98 -15.24 3.66
CA TYR A 164 -1.89 -16.21 3.80
C TYR A 164 -0.52 -15.63 3.44
N LEU A 165 -0.45 -14.37 3.02
CA LEU A 165 0.79 -13.71 2.64
C LEU A 165 1.35 -12.89 3.81
N PHE A 166 2.68 -12.95 3.99
CA PHE A 166 3.41 -12.07 4.89
C PHE A 166 4.59 -11.41 4.14
N PRO A 167 4.63 -10.08 4.02
CA PRO A 167 3.62 -9.11 4.49
C PRO A 167 2.30 -9.22 3.69
N MET A 168 1.20 -8.76 4.30
CA MET A 168 -0.10 -8.71 3.62
C MET A 168 -0.09 -7.77 2.40
N PRO A 169 -0.91 -8.06 1.37
CA PRO A 169 -1.17 -7.13 0.28
C PRO A 169 -1.68 -5.79 0.81
N ARG A 170 -1.32 -4.69 0.13
CA ARG A 170 -1.73 -3.35 0.51
C ARG A 170 -3.26 -3.20 0.41
N ASP A 171 -3.88 -2.74 1.50
CA ASP A 171 -5.23 -2.17 1.48
C ASP A 171 -5.15 -0.70 0.99
N TYR A 172 -5.75 -0.44 -0.17
CA TYR A 172 -5.77 0.87 -0.80
C TYR A 172 -6.79 1.81 -0.18
N ARG A 173 -7.78 1.29 0.55
CA ARG A 173 -8.99 2.02 0.97
C ARG A 173 -8.74 3.02 2.09
N GLN A 174 -7.54 3.11 2.65
CA GLN A 174 -7.16 4.22 3.53
C GLN A 174 -6.42 5.34 2.76
N GLY A 175 -6.15 5.15 1.47
CA GLY A 175 -5.38 6.09 0.66
C GLY A 175 -3.93 6.28 1.11
N LEU A 176 -3.38 5.32 1.87
CA LEU A 176 -2.01 5.30 2.35
C LEU A 176 -1.18 4.37 1.47
N PHE A 177 0.06 4.76 1.14
CA PHE A 177 1.01 3.93 0.38
C PHE A 177 2.36 3.96 1.07
N LYS A 178 3.23 2.95 0.86
CA LYS A 178 4.52 2.88 1.59
C LYS A 178 5.71 3.47 0.80
N PHE A 179 5.65 3.40 -0.52
CA PHE A 179 6.78 3.73 -1.39
C PHE A 179 6.44 4.95 -2.25
N LEU A 180 6.84 6.15 -1.79
CA LEU A 180 6.42 7.43 -2.38
C LEU A 180 7.61 8.34 -2.63
N THR A 181 7.78 8.82 -3.85
CA THR A 181 8.73 9.90 -4.16
C THR A 181 8.07 11.28 -4.15
N THR A 182 6.91 11.40 -3.49
CA THR A 182 6.18 12.66 -3.29
C THR A 182 6.45 13.26 -1.91
N GLU A 183 6.51 14.59 -1.84
CA GLU A 183 6.77 15.33 -0.59
C GLU A 183 5.67 15.09 0.46
N PRO A 184 6.03 14.93 1.76
CA PRO A 184 5.05 14.88 2.83
C PRO A 184 4.10 16.09 2.83
N ASN A 185 2.82 15.79 3.01
CA ASN A 185 1.73 16.76 3.06
C ASN A 185 0.84 16.49 4.28
N PRO A 186 0.63 17.48 5.18
CA PRO A 186 -0.26 17.35 6.33
C PRO A 186 -1.71 16.98 5.97
N GLU A 187 -2.21 17.40 4.80
CA GLU A 187 -3.55 17.06 4.35
C GLU A 187 -3.69 15.60 3.87
N GLY A 188 -2.56 14.95 3.60
CA GLY A 188 -2.48 13.61 3.03
C GLY A 188 -1.45 13.56 1.90
N THR A 189 -0.59 12.54 1.92
CA THR A 189 0.42 12.31 0.86
C THR A 189 0.00 11.11 0.04
N LYS A 190 0.00 11.23 -1.30
CA LYS A 190 -0.37 10.15 -2.24
C LYS A 190 0.79 9.85 -3.17
N PRO A 191 0.95 8.60 -3.63
CA PRO A 191 2.02 8.25 -4.55
C PRO A 191 1.85 8.99 -5.87
N SER A 192 2.97 9.31 -6.52
CA SER A 192 2.93 9.72 -7.92
C SER A 192 2.52 8.55 -8.81
N ARG A 193 2.01 8.82 -10.02
CA ARG A 193 1.80 7.76 -11.03
C ARG A 193 3.10 7.00 -11.31
N HIS A 194 4.25 7.67 -11.28
CA HIS A 194 5.57 7.03 -11.45
C HIS A 194 5.90 6.06 -10.30
N ASP A 195 5.55 6.38 -9.06
CA ASP A 195 5.74 5.46 -7.92
C ASP A 195 4.92 4.18 -8.10
N LEU A 196 3.65 4.33 -8.51
CA LEU A 196 2.76 3.20 -8.79
C LEU A 196 3.25 2.38 -9.98
N PHE A 197 3.71 3.03 -11.06
CA PHE A 197 4.31 2.37 -12.21
C PHE A 197 5.50 1.53 -11.80
N ASN A 198 6.47 2.10 -11.09
CA ASN A 198 7.65 1.34 -10.66
C ASN A 198 7.29 0.17 -9.73
N THR A 199 6.32 0.38 -8.82
CA THR A 199 5.86 -0.67 -7.90
C THR A 199 5.23 -1.84 -8.65
N ILE A 200 4.36 -1.58 -9.64
CA ILE A 200 3.70 -2.63 -10.43
C ILE A 200 4.69 -3.26 -11.41
N TRP A 201 5.44 -2.44 -12.14
CA TRP A 201 6.38 -2.90 -13.16
C TRP A 201 7.47 -3.80 -12.57
N ARG A 202 8.10 -3.38 -11.47
CA ARG A 202 9.23 -4.10 -10.86
C ARG A 202 8.81 -5.12 -9.82
N GLY A 203 7.60 -5.00 -9.27
CA GLY A 203 7.19 -5.75 -8.08
C GLY A 203 7.93 -5.28 -6.83
N LEU A 204 7.81 -6.04 -5.75
CA LEU A 204 8.42 -5.73 -4.45
C LEU A 204 9.19 -6.96 -3.93
N PRO A 205 10.53 -7.02 -4.12
CA PRO A 205 11.34 -8.13 -3.64
C PRO A 205 11.10 -8.49 -2.17
N GLY A 206 11.00 -9.78 -1.88
CA GLY A 206 10.72 -10.32 -0.54
C GLY A 206 9.25 -10.29 -0.10
N SER A 207 8.28 -10.13 -1.01
CA SER A 207 6.83 -10.35 -0.78
C SER A 207 6.23 -11.09 -1.97
N GLY A 208 4.94 -11.43 -1.88
CA GLY A 208 4.18 -11.99 -3.00
C GLY A 208 3.84 -11.01 -4.12
N MET A 209 4.29 -9.75 -4.08
CA MET A 209 4.06 -8.79 -5.17
C MET A 209 5.15 -8.96 -6.23
N THR A 210 4.88 -9.78 -7.23
CA THR A 210 5.80 -10.07 -8.34
C THR A 210 5.90 -8.90 -9.33
N SER A 211 6.87 -8.96 -10.24
CA SER A 211 6.98 -8.03 -11.37
C SER A 211 5.87 -8.27 -12.38
N PHE A 212 5.29 -7.18 -12.91
CA PHE A 212 4.34 -7.21 -14.02
C PHE A 212 4.94 -6.61 -15.31
N SER A 213 6.26 -6.63 -15.45
CA SER A 213 6.97 -6.16 -16.65
C SER A 213 6.66 -6.97 -17.93
N GLY A 214 5.94 -8.09 -17.81
CA GLY A 214 5.39 -8.83 -18.95
C GLY A 214 4.12 -8.21 -19.55
N LEU A 215 3.48 -7.26 -18.85
CA LEU A 215 2.39 -6.45 -19.41
C LEU A 215 2.96 -5.31 -20.26
N ARG A 216 2.17 -4.81 -21.22
CA ARG A 216 2.56 -3.65 -22.00
C ARG A 216 2.51 -2.38 -21.12
N PRO A 217 3.38 -1.38 -21.32
CA PRO A 217 3.40 -0.17 -20.49
C PRO A 217 2.03 0.54 -20.37
N GLU A 218 1.23 0.57 -21.44
CA GLU A 218 -0.11 1.13 -21.46
C GLU A 218 -1.14 0.33 -20.64
N GLU A 219 -0.94 -0.99 -20.52
CA GLU A 219 -1.74 -1.86 -19.66
C GLU A 219 -1.43 -1.58 -18.19
N VAL A 220 -0.15 -1.37 -17.89
CA VAL A 220 0.29 -0.95 -16.55
C VAL A 220 -0.26 0.44 -16.20
N GLU A 221 -0.26 1.39 -17.14
CA GLU A 221 -0.90 2.70 -16.94
C GLU A 221 -2.40 2.60 -16.65
N SER A 222 -3.11 1.68 -17.31
CA SER A 222 -4.53 1.41 -17.03
C SER A 222 -4.74 0.79 -15.65
N LEU A 223 -3.88 -0.18 -15.26
CA LEU A 223 -3.85 -0.73 -13.90
C LEU A 223 -3.62 0.35 -12.84
N ILE A 224 -2.68 1.27 -13.07
CA ILE A 224 -2.41 2.40 -12.17
C ILE A 224 -3.68 3.23 -11.99
N SER A 225 -4.37 3.59 -13.08
CA SER A 225 -5.62 4.36 -12.99
C SER A 225 -6.69 3.62 -12.17
N HIS A 226 -6.80 2.29 -12.33
CA HIS A 226 -7.73 1.50 -11.52
C HIS A 226 -7.33 1.42 -10.04
N VAL A 227 -6.04 1.31 -9.72
CA VAL A 227 -5.54 1.33 -8.33
C VAL A 227 -5.80 2.68 -7.67
N ILE A 228 -5.57 3.79 -8.37
CA ILE A 228 -5.90 5.15 -7.89
C ILE A 228 -7.42 5.26 -7.65
N TYR A 229 -8.24 4.77 -8.57
CA TYR A 229 -9.70 4.73 -8.42
C TYR A 229 -10.14 3.95 -7.17
N LEU A 230 -9.61 2.73 -6.95
CA LEU A 230 -9.93 1.94 -5.75
C LEU A 230 -9.49 2.65 -4.48
N ALA A 231 -8.34 3.33 -4.51
CA ALA A 231 -7.85 4.10 -3.38
C ALA A 231 -8.75 5.31 -3.07
N ILE A 232 -9.17 6.07 -4.10
CA ILE A 232 -10.09 7.22 -3.94
C ILE A 232 -11.44 6.75 -3.42
N ARG A 233 -12.09 5.79 -4.11
CA ARG A 233 -13.39 5.24 -3.70
C ARG A 233 -13.34 4.72 -2.27
N GLY A 234 -12.31 3.92 -1.97
CA GLY A 234 -12.15 3.29 -0.66
C GLY A 234 -11.85 4.29 0.45
N GLU A 235 -11.05 5.33 0.18
CA GLU A 235 -10.74 6.38 1.15
C GLU A 235 -11.96 7.26 1.44
N VAL A 236 -12.77 7.57 0.42
CA VAL A 236 -14.06 8.25 0.60
C VAL A 236 -14.96 7.43 1.52
N GLU A 237 -15.13 6.14 1.23
CA GLU A 237 -15.89 5.23 2.09
C GLU A 237 -15.30 5.17 3.51
N TYR A 238 -13.97 5.07 3.66
CA TYR A 238 -13.27 5.05 4.96
C TYR A 238 -13.53 6.32 5.78
N GLN A 239 -13.34 7.50 5.20
CA GLN A 239 -13.48 8.77 5.92
C GLN A 239 -14.93 9.02 6.32
N THR A 240 -15.87 8.77 5.41
CA THR A 240 -17.30 8.94 5.71
C THR A 240 -17.76 7.92 6.76
N MET A 241 -17.38 6.64 6.68
CA MET A 241 -17.70 5.66 7.73
C MET A 241 -17.08 6.02 9.09
N LYS A 242 -15.83 6.52 9.10
CA LYS A 242 -15.20 7.00 10.32
C LYS A 242 -15.99 8.15 10.93
N MET A 243 -16.52 9.06 10.12
CA MET A 243 -17.39 10.14 10.58
C MET A 243 -18.74 9.63 11.07
N THR A 244 -19.39 8.71 10.34
CA THR A 244 -20.66 8.09 10.75
C THR A 244 -20.52 7.41 12.10
N ILE A 245 -19.48 6.60 12.32
CA ILE A 245 -19.27 5.89 13.58
C ILE A 245 -18.92 6.84 14.72
N LYS A 246 -18.14 7.89 14.45
CA LYS A 246 -17.68 8.83 15.48
C LYS A 246 -18.75 9.85 15.89
N PHE A 247 -19.56 10.31 14.93
CA PHE A 247 -20.47 11.43 15.11
C PHE A 247 -21.95 11.06 14.92
N GLY A 248 -22.27 9.83 14.52
CA GLY A 248 -23.65 9.40 14.29
C GLY A 248 -24.29 10.13 13.11
N LEU A 249 -23.66 10.07 11.92
CA LEU A 249 -24.27 10.62 10.72
C LEU A 249 -25.49 9.78 10.31
N GLU A 250 -26.62 10.44 10.09
CA GLU A 250 -27.85 9.81 9.61
C GLU A 250 -27.78 9.53 8.10
N ALA A 251 -28.66 8.65 7.61
CA ALA A 251 -28.68 8.21 6.21
C ALA A 251 -28.76 9.37 5.20
N GLU A 252 -29.50 10.43 5.53
CA GLU A 252 -29.71 11.62 4.70
C GLU A 252 -28.43 12.46 4.52
N ASP A 253 -27.54 12.45 5.52
CA ASP A 253 -26.30 13.24 5.51
C ASP A 253 -25.14 12.51 4.80
N ILE A 254 -25.19 11.18 4.74
CA ILE A 254 -24.10 10.34 4.20
C ILE A 254 -23.77 10.70 2.74
N GLU A 255 -24.77 10.88 1.88
CA GLU A 255 -24.54 11.22 0.47
C GLU A 255 -23.83 12.57 0.31
N SER A 256 -24.15 13.55 1.16
CA SER A 256 -23.50 14.87 1.14
C SER A 256 -22.05 14.78 1.60
N GLU A 257 -21.78 13.99 2.64
CA GLU A 257 -20.42 13.80 3.15
C GLU A 257 -19.57 12.98 2.17
N LEU A 258 -20.13 11.99 1.49
CA LEU A 258 -19.42 11.25 0.41
C LEU A 258 -18.98 12.19 -0.71
N LYS A 259 -19.84 13.14 -1.15
CA LYS A 259 -19.49 14.14 -2.17
C LYS A 259 -18.36 15.05 -1.70
N LYS A 260 -18.43 15.54 -0.46
CA LYS A 260 -17.41 16.39 0.15
C LYS A 260 -16.06 15.68 0.27
N GLN A 261 -16.05 14.43 0.74
CA GLN A 261 -14.83 13.63 0.82
C GLN A 261 -14.27 13.34 -0.57
N THR A 262 -15.12 13.10 -1.57
CA THR A 262 -14.69 12.89 -2.97
C THR A 262 -13.91 14.10 -3.49
N GLN A 263 -14.47 15.31 -3.37
CA GLN A 263 -13.79 16.53 -3.79
C GLN A 263 -12.43 16.72 -3.10
N LYS A 264 -12.40 16.53 -1.78
CA LYS A 264 -11.18 16.65 -0.98
C LYS A 264 -10.10 15.64 -1.40
N ILE A 265 -10.47 14.36 -1.52
CA ILE A 265 -9.53 13.27 -1.77
C ILE A 265 -8.97 13.35 -3.20
N VAL A 266 -9.81 13.63 -4.20
CA VAL A 266 -9.36 13.81 -5.59
C VAL A 266 -8.35 14.96 -5.68
N LYS A 267 -8.61 16.09 -5.00
CA LYS A 267 -7.68 17.22 -4.94
C LYS A 267 -6.34 16.81 -4.32
N ILE A 268 -6.34 16.07 -3.20
CA ILE A 268 -5.10 15.61 -2.56
C ILE A 268 -4.29 14.70 -3.50
N TRP A 269 -4.95 13.81 -4.24
CA TRP A 269 -4.30 12.96 -5.26
C TRP A 269 -3.67 13.78 -6.37
N HIS A 270 -4.39 14.78 -6.88
CA HIS A 270 -3.92 15.70 -7.93
C HIS A 270 -2.72 16.53 -7.48
N ASP A 271 -2.81 17.15 -6.30
CA ASP A 271 -1.74 18.00 -5.76
C ASP A 271 -0.48 17.19 -5.43
N SER A 272 -0.63 15.94 -5.00
CA SER A 272 0.53 15.06 -4.77
C SER A 272 1.33 14.78 -6.06
N GLN A 273 0.70 14.83 -7.25
CA GLN A 273 1.42 14.64 -8.51
C GLN A 273 2.39 15.80 -8.82
N LYS A 274 2.16 16.98 -8.22
CA LYS A 274 2.96 18.19 -8.45
C LYS A 274 4.14 18.33 -7.50
N ARG A 275 4.19 17.50 -6.44
CA ARG A 275 5.13 17.66 -5.32
C ARG A 275 6.06 16.46 -5.22
N ARG A 276 7.17 16.49 -5.93
CA ARG A 276 8.19 15.43 -5.90
C ARG A 276 9.27 15.74 -4.85
N ILE A 277 9.72 14.70 -4.14
CA ILE A 277 10.94 14.75 -3.34
C ILE A 277 12.12 14.99 -4.28
N VAL A 278 12.79 16.11 -4.09
CA VAL A 278 14.04 16.43 -4.78
C VAL A 278 15.16 16.26 -3.75
N PRO A 279 15.98 15.20 -3.86
CA PRO A 279 17.13 15.04 -2.98
C PRO A 279 18.02 16.29 -3.03
N ALA A 280 18.49 16.75 -1.87
CA ALA A 280 19.52 17.77 -1.84
C ALA A 280 20.77 17.26 -2.58
N PRO A 281 21.62 18.16 -3.12
CA PRO A 281 22.85 17.76 -3.79
C PRO A 281 23.65 16.78 -2.94
N ASN A 282 24.13 15.71 -3.58
CA ASN A 282 24.98 14.72 -2.94
C ASN A 282 26.44 15.19 -2.97
N PRO A 283 27.04 15.53 -1.83
CA PRO A 283 28.43 16.02 -1.79
C PRO A 283 29.47 14.87 -1.85
N TYR A 284 29.04 13.61 -1.73
CA TYR A 284 29.92 12.44 -1.60
C TYR A 284 30.02 11.69 -2.94
N VAL A 285 30.91 12.18 -3.82
CA VAL A 285 31.00 11.73 -5.23
C VAL A 285 32.02 10.61 -5.44
N THR A 286 32.91 10.37 -4.48
CA THR A 286 33.90 9.27 -4.50
C THR A 286 33.55 8.21 -3.46
N GLU A 287 33.97 6.97 -3.68
CA GLU A 287 33.73 5.88 -2.73
C GLU A 287 34.34 6.13 -1.35
N GLU A 288 35.54 6.74 -1.29
CA GLU A 288 36.18 7.13 -0.03
C GLU A 288 35.33 8.15 0.73
N GLN A 289 34.83 9.19 0.04
CA GLN A 289 33.90 10.15 0.63
C GLN A 289 32.60 9.49 1.10
N GLN A 290 32.07 8.54 0.33
CA GLN A 290 30.85 7.82 0.68
C GLN A 290 31.05 6.92 1.90
N LEU A 291 32.21 6.27 2.03
CA LEU A 291 32.55 5.44 3.18
C LEU A 291 32.79 6.30 4.44
N ALA A 292 33.45 7.44 4.31
CA ALA A 292 33.56 8.42 5.38
C ALA A 292 32.18 8.98 5.81
N ALA A 293 31.31 9.27 4.84
CA ALA A 293 29.92 9.67 5.10
C ALA A 293 29.13 8.55 5.78
N ALA A 294 29.35 7.29 5.41
CA ALA A 294 28.75 6.12 6.07
C ALA A 294 29.19 6.01 7.53
N ALA A 295 30.46 6.29 7.85
CA ALA A 295 30.93 6.32 9.24
C ALA A 295 30.28 7.43 10.07
N ALA A 296 30.08 8.62 9.49
CA ALA A 296 29.28 9.68 10.12
C ALA A 296 27.80 9.27 10.27
N GLY A 297 27.23 8.62 9.26
CA GLY A 297 25.87 8.09 9.27
C GLY A 297 25.67 7.03 10.35
N ALA A 298 26.67 6.19 10.62
CA ALA A 298 26.62 5.21 11.72
C ALA A 298 26.42 5.89 13.08
N LYS A 299 27.12 7.00 13.33
CA LYS A 299 26.96 7.79 14.57
C LYS A 299 25.54 8.37 14.66
N LEU A 300 25.02 8.93 13.56
CA LEU A 300 23.66 9.45 13.51
C LEU A 300 22.58 8.37 13.70
N PHE A 301 22.81 7.17 13.16
CA PHE A 301 21.89 6.05 13.29
C PHE A 301 21.74 5.60 14.75
N LEU A 302 22.86 5.60 15.49
CA LEU A 302 22.92 5.24 16.92
C LEU A 302 22.49 6.38 17.85
N ASP A 303 22.46 7.63 17.36
CA ASP A 303 22.07 8.80 18.13
C ASP A 303 20.56 8.82 18.42
N GLY A 304 20.20 8.59 19.68
CA GLY A 304 18.83 8.58 20.17
C GLY A 304 18.11 9.95 20.18
N GLN A 305 18.81 11.06 19.93
CA GLN A 305 18.24 12.41 19.89
C GLN A 305 18.05 12.93 18.46
N GLN A 306 18.90 12.52 17.52
CA GLN A 306 18.85 13.00 16.14
C GLN A 306 18.10 12.04 15.20
N GLY A 307 18.49 10.76 15.21
CA GLY A 307 18.00 9.75 14.28
C GLY A 307 17.09 8.71 14.94
N ALA A 308 17.33 8.37 16.22
CA ALA A 308 16.60 7.36 16.99
C ALA A 308 16.31 6.06 16.20
N CYS A 309 17.17 5.70 15.25
CA CYS A 309 16.88 4.63 14.29
C CYS A 309 16.87 3.26 14.99
N THR A 310 17.68 3.12 16.03
CA THR A 310 17.82 1.92 16.87
C THR A 310 16.57 1.59 17.69
N THR A 311 15.65 2.54 17.91
CA THR A 311 14.37 2.27 18.58
C THR A 311 13.54 1.22 17.84
N CYS A 312 13.63 1.21 16.51
CA CYS A 312 12.93 0.24 15.67
C CYS A 312 13.91 -0.73 14.98
N HIS A 313 15.00 -0.23 14.41
CA HIS A 313 16.02 -1.05 13.74
C HIS A 313 17.03 -1.61 14.74
N VAL A 314 16.54 -2.33 15.75
CA VAL A 314 17.37 -3.01 16.77
C VAL A 314 18.34 -3.97 16.07
N ASN A 315 19.63 -3.87 16.41
CA ASN A 315 20.71 -4.59 15.72
C ASN A 315 20.60 -4.43 14.18
N TYR A 316 20.46 -3.18 13.73
CA TYR A 316 20.30 -2.81 12.31
C TYR A 316 19.09 -3.50 11.62
N GLY A 317 18.10 -3.91 12.41
CA GLY A 317 16.91 -4.64 11.98
C GLY A 317 17.09 -6.15 11.81
N ARG A 318 18.22 -6.73 12.26
CA ARG A 318 18.40 -8.19 12.35
C ARG A 318 17.42 -8.78 13.36
N ASN A 319 17.21 -8.09 14.48
CA ASN A 319 16.20 -8.44 15.47
C ASN A 319 14.84 -7.91 15.00
N ALA A 320 13.90 -8.83 14.77
CA ALA A 320 12.57 -8.47 14.32
C ALA A 320 11.77 -7.85 15.48
N LEU A 321 11.43 -6.57 15.37
CA LEU A 321 10.45 -5.91 16.21
C LEU A 321 9.10 -5.85 15.45
N TYR A 322 8.13 -6.67 15.86
CA TYR A 322 6.80 -6.66 15.26
C TYR A 322 5.97 -5.50 15.80
N GLN A 323 5.35 -4.75 14.90
CA GLN A 323 4.49 -3.61 15.21
C GLN A 323 3.24 -3.67 14.34
N TYR A 324 2.15 -3.08 14.82
CA TYR A 324 0.96 -2.89 14.01
C TYR A 324 1.04 -1.57 13.24
N ASP A 325 0.71 -1.61 11.96
CA ASP A 325 0.70 -0.44 11.09
C ASP A 325 -0.69 0.22 11.04
N ALA A 326 -0.83 1.33 10.33
CA ALA A 326 -2.08 2.10 10.25
C ALA A 326 -3.28 1.32 9.69
N TRP A 327 -3.01 0.18 9.04
CA TRP A 327 -4.04 -0.73 8.52
C TRP A 327 -4.40 -1.83 9.54
N GLY A 328 -3.82 -1.82 10.74
CA GLY A 328 -3.96 -2.90 11.72
C GLY A 328 -3.32 -4.20 11.25
N THR A 329 -2.38 -4.13 10.29
CA THR A 329 -1.60 -5.28 9.85
C THR A 329 -0.26 -5.29 10.58
N MET A 330 0.38 -6.46 10.63
CA MET A 330 1.67 -6.59 11.27
C MET A 330 2.81 -6.25 10.30
N VAL A 331 3.74 -5.43 10.76
CA VAL A 331 4.96 -5.05 10.06
C VAL A 331 6.17 -5.29 10.95
N ARG A 332 7.34 -5.31 10.34
CA ARG A 332 8.61 -5.22 11.07
C ARG A 332 9.59 -4.34 10.30
N PRO A 333 10.49 -3.63 10.99
CA PRO A 333 11.65 -3.01 10.37
C PRO A 333 12.45 -4.04 9.57
N ARG A 334 12.99 -3.59 8.43
CA ARG A 334 13.79 -4.45 7.57
C ARG A 334 15.16 -4.68 8.21
N ASN A 335 15.72 -5.88 8.02
CA ASN A 335 17.13 -6.11 8.23
C ASN A 335 17.91 -5.32 7.18
N LEU A 336 18.59 -4.25 7.60
CA LEU A 336 19.31 -3.33 6.71
C LEU A 336 20.64 -3.92 6.22
N THR A 337 21.11 -5.01 6.84
CA THR A 337 22.38 -5.68 6.50
C THR A 337 22.29 -6.63 5.32
N VAL A 338 21.09 -6.79 4.74
CA VAL A 338 20.83 -7.57 3.52
C VAL A 338 20.37 -6.65 2.38
N ALA A 339 20.91 -6.86 1.18
CA ALA A 339 20.66 -6.00 0.01
C ALA A 339 19.25 -6.15 -0.61
N THR A 340 18.36 -6.96 -0.05
CA THR A 340 16.98 -7.09 -0.57
C THR A 340 16.07 -5.99 -0.02
N TYR A 341 16.00 -4.88 -0.75
CA TYR A 341 15.11 -3.74 -0.50
C TYR A 341 13.84 -3.82 -1.34
N ARG A 342 12.74 -3.28 -0.82
CA ARG A 342 11.41 -3.36 -1.44
C ARG A 342 11.32 -2.61 -2.77
N VAL A 343 12.00 -1.48 -2.88
CA VAL A 343 11.91 -0.58 -4.05
C VAL A 343 13.21 -0.63 -4.84
N SER A 344 14.31 -0.31 -4.18
CA SER A 344 15.65 -0.29 -4.77
C SER A 344 16.70 -0.11 -3.67
N THR A 345 17.93 -0.54 -3.93
CA THR A 345 19.13 -0.21 -3.16
C THR A 345 19.79 1.10 -3.63
N ALA A 346 19.28 1.74 -4.69
CA ALA A 346 19.80 3.00 -5.18
C ALA A 346 19.78 4.08 -4.06
N PRO A 347 20.86 4.88 -3.91
CA PRO A 347 20.96 5.88 -2.85
C PRO A 347 19.75 6.84 -2.80
N GLU A 348 19.24 7.28 -3.94
CA GLU A 348 18.09 8.20 -4.04
C GLU A 348 16.79 7.54 -3.55
N ALA A 349 16.63 6.23 -3.74
CA ALA A 349 15.45 5.50 -3.27
C ALA A 349 15.45 5.37 -1.74
N ILE A 350 16.64 5.15 -1.15
CA ILE A 350 16.83 5.14 0.30
C ILE A 350 16.65 6.55 0.86
N TYR A 351 17.21 7.57 0.20
CA TYR A 351 17.04 8.98 0.56
C TYR A 351 15.57 9.31 0.71
N ALA A 352 14.74 8.95 -0.26
CA ALA A 352 13.32 9.25 -0.23
C ALA A 352 12.59 8.56 0.94
N ARG A 353 13.07 7.41 1.46
CA ARG A 353 12.52 6.77 2.67
C ARG A 353 12.99 7.44 3.96
N VAL A 354 14.26 7.84 4.04
CA VAL A 354 14.78 8.55 5.21
C VAL A 354 14.12 9.93 5.31
N TYR A 355 14.12 10.68 4.21
CA TYR A 355 13.51 11.99 4.11
C TYR A 355 11.99 11.95 4.31
N GLY A 356 11.26 11.17 3.50
CA GLY A 356 9.79 11.18 3.49
C GLY A 356 9.13 10.24 4.50
N GLY A 357 9.89 9.31 5.09
CA GLY A 357 9.36 8.23 5.89
C GLY A 357 8.71 7.11 5.05
N ILE A 358 8.08 6.17 5.76
CA ILE A 358 7.24 5.12 5.17
C ILE A 358 5.85 5.25 5.79
N GLN A 359 4.93 5.86 5.04
CA GLN A 359 3.61 6.21 5.53
C GLN A 359 2.85 4.97 6.03
N GLY A 360 2.21 5.13 7.18
CA GLY A 360 1.42 4.11 7.85
C GLY A 360 2.25 3.04 8.60
N SER A 361 3.55 2.88 8.35
CA SER A 361 4.35 1.80 8.98
C SER A 361 5.03 2.17 10.30
N GLY A 362 4.81 3.38 10.81
CA GLY A 362 5.51 3.89 11.99
C GLY A 362 6.93 4.41 11.73
N MET A 363 7.44 4.41 10.49
CA MET A 363 8.72 5.01 10.14
C MET A 363 8.51 6.48 9.74
N PRO A 364 8.90 7.46 10.59
CA PRO A 364 8.61 8.87 10.35
C PRO A 364 9.51 9.48 9.27
N SER A 365 9.12 10.67 8.81
CA SER A 365 9.98 11.55 8.01
C SER A 365 11.13 12.08 8.85
N HIS A 366 12.33 12.14 8.28
CA HIS A 366 13.50 12.80 8.85
C HIS A 366 13.89 14.05 8.07
N ALA A 367 12.91 14.76 7.50
CA ALA A 367 13.14 16.00 6.76
C ALA A 367 13.81 17.11 7.61
N HIS A 368 13.73 17.02 8.95
CA HIS A 368 14.46 17.91 9.86
C HIS A 368 15.98 17.75 9.81
N LEU A 369 16.49 16.66 9.22
CA LEU A 369 17.92 16.41 9.01
C LEU A 369 18.47 17.03 7.72
N MET A 370 17.62 17.73 6.95
CA MET A 370 18.05 18.45 5.75
C MET A 370 19.14 19.48 6.09
N PRO A 371 20.16 19.65 5.22
CA PRO A 371 21.19 20.65 5.42
C PRO A 371 20.58 22.06 5.39
N LYS A 372 21.10 22.94 6.24
CA LYS A 372 20.83 24.38 6.17
C LYS A 372 21.70 25.03 5.08
N PRO A 373 21.32 26.20 4.55
CA PRO A 373 22.16 26.93 3.60
C PRO A 373 23.57 27.15 4.14
N GLY A 374 24.59 26.70 3.41
CA GLY A 374 26.00 26.79 3.79
C GLY A 374 26.56 25.55 4.50
N ASP A 375 25.72 24.59 4.89
CA ASP A 375 26.20 23.31 5.44
C ASP A 375 26.94 22.51 4.37
N LYS A 376 28.15 22.04 4.70
CA LYS A 376 28.96 21.17 3.83
C LYS A 376 28.55 19.69 3.93
N ASP A 377 27.95 19.32 5.05
CA ASP A 377 27.52 17.96 5.35
C ASP A 377 26.02 17.79 5.13
N ASN A 378 25.63 16.62 4.62
CA ASN A 378 24.24 16.24 4.49
C ASN A 378 23.95 14.97 5.28
N LYS A 379 23.29 15.14 6.43
CA LYS A 379 22.99 14.05 7.37
C LYS A 379 22.10 12.96 6.77
N ILE A 380 21.19 13.30 5.86
CA ILE A 380 20.37 12.30 5.16
C ILE A 380 21.26 11.47 4.23
N TRP A 381 22.15 12.11 3.45
CA TRP A 381 23.10 11.37 2.62
C TRP A 381 24.06 10.50 3.43
N GLN A 382 24.52 10.98 4.59
CA GLN A 382 25.32 10.17 5.51
C GLN A 382 24.57 8.90 5.96
N LEU A 383 23.30 9.02 6.36
CA LEU A 383 22.45 7.88 6.70
C LEU A 383 22.22 6.95 5.50
N VAL A 384 22.00 7.51 4.30
CA VAL A 384 21.84 6.72 3.06
C VAL A 384 23.08 5.87 2.81
N TYR A 385 24.27 6.49 2.84
CA TYR A 385 25.52 5.77 2.61
C TYR A 385 25.84 4.77 3.71
N PHE A 386 25.48 5.06 4.96
CA PHE A 386 25.55 4.07 6.03
C PHE A 386 24.69 2.83 5.72
N VAL A 387 23.42 3.03 5.37
CA VAL A 387 22.49 1.95 5.04
C VAL A 387 22.96 1.16 3.80
N ASN A 388 23.50 1.85 2.80
CA ASN A 388 24.10 1.19 1.63
C ASN A 388 25.32 0.35 2.01
N ALA A 389 26.27 0.93 2.76
CA ALA A 389 27.51 0.27 3.16
C ALA A 389 27.23 -1.00 3.97
N ILE A 390 26.36 -0.94 4.99
CA ILE A 390 26.08 -2.13 5.83
C ILE A 390 25.33 -3.24 5.08
N SER A 391 24.68 -2.92 3.97
CA SER A 391 23.98 -3.91 3.12
C SER A 391 24.91 -4.63 2.13
N ASN A 392 26.10 -4.06 1.86
CA ASN A 392 27.12 -4.64 0.99
C ASN A 392 28.24 -5.26 1.85
N PRO A 393 28.54 -6.57 1.73
CA PRO A 393 29.56 -7.21 2.55
C PRO A 393 30.95 -6.56 2.49
N ASP A 394 31.39 -6.10 1.32
CA ASP A 394 32.71 -5.48 1.13
C ASP A 394 32.80 -4.11 1.80
N LEU A 395 31.85 -3.21 1.48
CA LEU A 395 31.79 -1.88 2.09
C LEU A 395 31.57 -1.96 3.60
N ARG A 396 30.81 -2.94 4.08
CA ARG A 396 30.60 -3.18 5.50
C ARG A 396 31.91 -3.55 6.20
N GLN A 397 32.69 -4.46 5.62
CA GLN A 397 33.98 -4.86 6.18
C GLN A 397 34.95 -3.67 6.22
N ARG A 398 35.03 -2.91 5.13
CA ARG A 398 35.85 -1.70 5.07
C ARG A 398 35.42 -0.63 6.08
N LEU A 399 34.12 -0.47 6.31
CA LEU A 399 33.61 0.45 7.34
C LEU A 399 34.06 0.04 8.74
N MET A 400 34.13 -1.27 9.03
CA MET A 400 34.64 -1.79 10.30
C MET A 400 36.16 -1.61 10.41
N ASP A 401 36.91 -1.91 9.35
CA ASP A 401 38.38 -1.92 9.39
C ASP A 401 38.98 -0.50 9.31
N GLU A 402 38.50 0.34 8.39
CA GLU A 402 39.06 1.67 8.12
C GLU A 402 38.53 2.73 9.10
N PHE A 403 37.27 2.61 9.52
CA PHE A 403 36.59 3.60 10.35
C PHE A 403 36.21 3.11 11.75
N GLN A 404 36.53 1.85 12.10
CA GLN A 404 36.33 1.27 13.43
C GLN A 404 34.85 1.34 13.89
N VAL A 405 33.91 1.22 12.95
CA VAL A 405 32.48 1.19 13.25
C VAL A 405 32.09 -0.21 13.74
N ASN A 406 31.59 -0.33 14.97
CA ASN A 406 31.12 -1.60 15.50
C ASN A 406 29.71 -1.96 14.97
N LEU A 407 29.60 -3.05 14.23
CA LEU A 407 28.37 -3.53 13.59
C LEU A 407 27.90 -4.91 14.10
N ASP A 408 28.56 -5.43 15.14
CA ASP A 408 28.27 -6.74 15.75
C ASP A 408 27.32 -6.64 16.95
#